data_AF-A0A318SH70-F1
#
_entry.id   AF-A0A318SH70-F1
#
_cell.length_a   1.000
_cell.length_b   1.000
_cell.length_c   1.000
_cell.angle_alpha   90.00
_cell.angle_beta   90.00
_cell.angle_gamma   90.00
#
_symmetry.space_group_name_H-M   'P 1'
#
loop_
_entity.id
_entity.type
_entity.pdbx_description
1 polymer ?
#
loop_
_entity_poly.entity_id
_entity_poly.type
_entity_poly.pdbx_seq_one_letter_code
_entity_poly.pdbx_strand_id
1 'polypeptide(L)' 'MTEVLHVVPAPSPEQLAELAPVTDAQERLERGTDASGRERLTVRLSHDDEDVLAGARDAWLRALNAAGFRAFLV' A
#
# COMPACT_ATOMS: atom_id res chain seq x y z
N MET A 1 13.19 -0.23 -9.60
CA MET A 1 12.81 -1.36 -8.72
C MET A 1 11.32 -1.28 -8.38
N THR A 2 10.71 -2.37 -7.92
CA THR A 2 9.27 -2.42 -7.62
C THR A 2 9.00 -3.26 -6.38
N GLU A 3 8.14 -2.78 -5.49
CA GLU A 3 7.62 -3.49 -4.32
C GLU A 3 6.08 -3.50 -4.34
N VAL A 4 5.48 -4.53 -3.75
CA VAL A 4 4.03 -4.74 -3.74
C VAL A 4 3.54 -4.98 -2.33
N LEU A 5 2.56 -4.18 -1.90
CA LEU A 5 1.87 -4.33 -0.62
C LEU A 5 0.44 -4.81 -0.85
N HIS A 6 0.01 -5.81 -0.11
CA HIS A 6 -1.38 -6.25 -0.04
C HIS A 6 -2.02 -5.81 1.28
N VAL A 7 -3.15 -5.12 1.19
CA VAL A 7 -3.90 -4.59 2.33
C VAL A 7 -5.24 -5.29 2.47
N VAL A 8 -5.51 -5.85 3.65
CA VAL A 8 -6.75 -6.58 3.97
C VAL A 8 -7.26 -6.19 5.36
N PRO A 9 -8.55 -5.79 5.50
CA PRO A 9 -9.50 -5.51 4.42
C PRO A 9 -9.05 -4.30 3.59
N ALA A 10 -9.55 -4.18 2.36
CA ALA A 10 -9.31 -2.98 1.55
C ALA A 10 -9.88 -1.73 2.26
N PRO A 11 -9.09 -0.65 2.47
CA PRO A 11 -9.63 0.62 2.95
C PRO A 11 -10.71 1.14 1.99
N SER A 12 -11.70 1.90 2.47
CA SER A 12 -12.61 2.64 1.59
C SER A 12 -11.83 3.69 0.78
N PRO A 13 -12.36 4.20 -0.35
CA PRO A 13 -11.69 5.27 -1.11
C PRO A 13 -11.42 6.53 -0.27
N GLU A 14 -12.33 6.88 0.63
CA GLU A 14 -12.20 8.03 1.54
C GLU A 14 -11.08 7.79 2.57
N GLN A 15 -11.07 6.62 3.21
CA GLN A 15 -10.00 6.23 4.13
C GLN A 15 -8.64 6.20 3.42
N LEU A 16 -8.60 5.71 2.18
CA LEU A 16 -7.37 5.65 1.40
C LEU A 16 -6.83 7.04 1.07
N ALA A 17 -7.70 8.00 0.76
CA ALA A 17 -7.30 9.38 0.51
C ALA A 17 -6.70 10.06 1.75
N GLU A 18 -7.17 9.71 2.96
CA GLU A 18 -6.61 10.19 4.23
C GLU A 18 -5.30 9.48 4.60
N LEU A 19 -5.11 8.23 4.16
CA LEU A 19 -3.96 7.40 4.54
C LEU A 19 -2.78 7.51 3.59
N ALA A 20 -2.99 7.88 2.34
CA ALA A 20 -1.94 7.92 1.32
C ALA A 20 -0.79 8.86 1.76
N PRO A 21 0.39 8.31 2.09
CA PRO A 21 1.53 9.12 2.46
C PRO A 21 2.05 9.89 1.24
N VAL A 22 2.68 11.04 1.48
CA VAL A 22 3.41 11.76 0.43
C VAL A 22 4.79 11.10 0.28
N THR A 23 5.04 10.48 -0.87
CA THR A 23 6.31 9.82 -1.19
C THR A 23 6.81 10.24 -2.58
N ASP A 24 8.13 10.11 -2.81
CA ASP A 24 8.74 10.34 -4.13
C ASP A 24 8.66 9.10 -5.05
N ALA A 25 8.14 7.98 -4.55
CA ALA A 25 7.96 6.77 -5.35
C ALA A 25 6.74 6.90 -6.28
N GLN A 26 6.78 6.22 -7.42
CA GLN A 26 5.59 6.07 -8.25
C GLN A 26 4.66 5.04 -7.60
N GLU A 27 3.38 5.40 -7.46
CA GLU A 27 2.38 4.59 -6.78
C GLU A 27 1.25 4.20 -7.73
N ARG A 28 0.88 2.91 -7.72
CA ARG A 28 -0.29 2.41 -8.43
C ARG A 28 -1.16 1.58 -7.51
N LEU A 29 -2.43 1.97 -7.40
CA LEU A 29 -3.41 1.38 -6.51
C LEU A 29 -4.39 0.51 -7.31
N GLU A 30 -4.52 -0.76 -6.95
CA GLU A 30 -5.41 -1.71 -7.62
C GLU A 30 -6.32 -2.38 -6.60
N ARG A 31 -7.64 -2.30 -6.82
CA ARG A 31 -8.62 -3.03 -6.00
C ARG A 31 -8.89 -4.39 -6.62
N GLY A 32 -9.10 -5.38 -5.76
CA GLY A 32 -9.51 -6.71 -6.19
C GLY A 32 -10.05 -7.51 -5.02
N THR A 33 -10.16 -8.82 -5.23
CA THR A 33 -10.60 -9.77 -4.22
C THR A 33 -9.54 -10.84 -3.98
N ASP A 34 -9.35 -11.23 -2.71
CA ASP A 34 -8.50 -12.36 -2.33
C ASP A 34 -9.16 -13.71 -2.68
N ALA A 35 -8.42 -14.80 -2.46
CA ALA A 35 -8.89 -16.16 -2.74
C ALA A 35 -10.10 -16.57 -1.87
N SER A 36 -10.37 -15.83 -0.79
CA SER A 36 -11.53 -16.03 0.10
C SER A 36 -12.71 -15.10 -0.25
N GLY A 37 -12.61 -14.34 -1.36
CA GLY A 37 -13.65 -13.40 -1.80
C GLY A 37 -13.70 -12.09 -1.03
N ARG A 38 -12.70 -11.78 -0.18
CA ARG A 38 -12.64 -10.53 0.58
C ARG A 38 -11.98 -9.44 -0.26
N GLU A 39 -12.47 -8.21 -0.13
CA GLU A 39 -11.85 -7.07 -0.80
C GLU A 39 -10.41 -6.86 -0.30
N ARG A 40 -9.50 -6.70 -1.26
CA ARG A 40 -8.11 -6.32 -1.01
C ARG A 40 -7.74 -5.09 -1.82
N LEU A 41 -6.81 -4.31 -1.28
CA LEU A 41 -6.11 -3.27 -2.01
C LEU A 41 -4.67 -3.72 -2.25
N THR A 42 -4.19 -3.59 -3.48
CA THR A 42 -2.80 -3.78 -3.85
C THR A 42 -2.18 -2.41 -4.09
N VAL A 43 -1.13 -2.08 -3.34
CA VAL A 43 -0.31 -0.87 -3.53
C VAL A 43 0.99 -1.30 -4.18
N ARG A 44 1.22 -0.87 -5.42
CA ARG A 44 2.47 -1.10 -6.14
C ARG A 44 3.32 0.16 -6.07
N LEU A 45 4.51 0.04 -5.52
CA LEU A 45 5.49 1.10 -5.38
C LEU A 45 6.64 0.84 -6.34
N SER A 46 7.11 1.85 -7.07
CA SER A 46 8.28 1.72 -7.91
C SER A 46 9.13 2.98 -7.90
N HIS A 47 10.45 2.81 -7.82
CA HIS A 47 11.44 3.87 -7.89
C HIS A 47 12.79 3.27 -8.32
N ASP A 48 13.66 4.07 -8.94
CA ASP A 48 14.98 3.61 -9.40
C ASP A 48 16.01 3.52 -8.27
N ASP A 49 15.85 4.37 -7.25
CA ASP A 49 16.59 4.35 -5.98
C ASP A 49 15.92 3.42 -4.95
N GLU A 50 16.69 2.48 -4.39
CA GLU A 50 16.26 1.51 -3.38
C GLU A 50 15.90 2.17 -2.04
N ASP A 51 16.65 3.19 -1.61
CA ASP A 51 16.41 3.85 -0.32
C ASP A 51 15.10 4.64 -0.35
N VAL A 52 14.79 5.27 -1.49
CA VAL A 52 13.50 5.95 -1.71
C VAL A 52 12.35 4.94 -1.70
N LEU A 53 12.53 3.78 -2.35
CA LEU A 53 11.50 2.74 -2.38
C LEU A 53 11.24 2.17 -0.98
N ALA A 54 12.30 1.88 -0.22
CA ALA A 54 12.21 1.42 1.16
C ALA A 54 11.51 2.46 2.06
N GLY A 55 11.83 3.75 1.88
CA GLY A 55 11.16 4.85 2.58
C GLY A 55 9.65 4.91 2.28
N ALA A 56 9.26 4.78 1.01
CA ALA A 56 7.87 4.77 0.59
C ALA A 56 7.11 3.55 1.15
N ARG A 57 7.72 2.36 1.10
CA ARG A 57 7.18 1.13 1.71
C ARG A 57 6.92 1.31 3.19
N ASP A 58 7.91 1.80 3.93
CA ASP A 58 7.81 1.95 5.37
C ASP A 58 6.77 3.02 5.76
N ALA A 59 6.65 4.10 4.97
CA ALA A 59 5.61 5.11 5.13
C ALA A 59 4.20 4.52 4.95
N TRP A 60 3.99 3.74 3.88
CA TRP A 60 2.72 3.05 3.62
C TRP A 60 2.37 2.04 4.72
N LEU A 61 3.33 1.19 5.11
CA LEU A 61 3.12 0.23 6.20
C LEU A 61 2.76 0.94 7.51
N ARG A 62 3.43 2.04 7.85
CA ARG A 62 3.14 2.81 9.05
C ARG A 62 1.74 3.42 9.01
N ALA A 63 1.36 4.06 7.91
CA ALA A 63 0.04 4.69 7.77
C ALA A 63 -1.09 3.65 7.89
N LEU A 64 -0.96 2.52 7.17
CA LEU A 64 -1.95 1.45 7.18
C LEU A 64 -2.06 0.79 8.56
N ASN A 65 -0.93 0.48 9.21
CA ASN A 65 -0.92 -0.10 10.55
C ASN A 65 -1.50 0.85 11.61
N ALA A 66 -1.19 2.15 11.52
CA ALA A 66 -1.74 3.16 12.43
C ALA A 66 -3.27 3.27 12.33
N ALA A 67 -3.82 3.03 11.15
CA ALA A 67 -5.27 2.97 10.90
C ALA A 67 -5.90 1.58 11.14
N GLY A 68 -5.13 0.61 11.62
CA GLY A 68 -5.62 -0.73 11.96
C GLY A 68 -5.77 -1.69 10.77
N PHE A 69 -5.28 -1.33 9.59
CA PHE A 69 -5.25 -2.22 8.43
C PHE A 69 -4.06 -3.17 8.50
N ARG A 70 -4.26 -4.41 8.06
CA ARG A 70 -3.14 -5.36 7.90
C ARG A 70 -2.57 -5.22 6.50
N ALA A 71 -1.29 -4.90 6.42
CA ALA A 71 -0.54 -4.77 5.16
C ALA A 71 0.65 -5.74 5.13
N PHE A 72 0.87 -6.40 3.99
CA PHE A 72 1.92 -7.40 3.80
C PHE A 72 2.70 -7.14 2.51
N LEU A 73 4.03 -7.23 2.57
CA LEU A 73 4.90 -7.22 1.39
C LEU A 73 4.80 -8.57 0.67
N VAL A 74 4.81 -8.56 -0.66
CA VAL A 74 4.72 -9.74 -1.54
C VAL A 74 5.85 -9.78 -2.54
#